data_AF-A0AAW5FX93-F1
#
_entry.id   AF-A0AAW5FX93-F1
#
_cell.length_a   1.000
_cell.length_b   1.000
_cell.length_c   1.000
_cell.angle_alpha   90.00
_cell.angle_beta   90.00
_cell.angle_gamma   90.00
#
_symmetry.space_group_name_H-M   'P 1'
#
loop_
_entity.id
_entity.type
_entity.pdbx_description
1 polymer ?
#
loop_
_entity_poly.entity_id
_entity_poly.type
_entity_poly.pdbx_seq_one_letter_code
_entity_poly.pdbx_strand_id
1 'polypeptide(L)'
;MVVKLSATDLETGRRLAARKRGRSVVRILPEADDLVAINRITKQIRELLWRRDDPDNMRACRALVREQARLSLAYERRHGKAPNIKHV
;
A
#
# COMPACT_ATOMS: atom_id res chain seq x y z
N MET A 1 -13.04 24.74 32.31
CA MET A 1 -11.68 25.32 32.33
C MET A 1 -11.25 25.53 30.87
N VAL A 2 -11.26 26.78 30.38
CA VAL A 2 -10.91 27.09 28.98
C VAL A 2 -9.43 27.43 28.93
N VAL A 3 -8.60 26.50 28.43
CA VAL A 3 -7.16 26.70 28.30
C VAL A 3 -6.91 27.59 27.07
N LYS A 4 -6.51 28.85 27.30
CA LYS A 4 -6.07 29.75 26.23
C LYS A 4 -4.66 29.34 25.81
N LEU A 5 -4.54 28.76 24.62
CA LEU A 5 -3.25 28.40 24.03
C LEU A 5 -2.45 29.68 23.73
N SER A 6 -1.18 29.69 24.09
CA SER A 6 -0.29 30.81 23.80
C SER A 6 -0.04 30.90 22.29
N ALA A 7 0.41 32.06 21.80
CA ALA A 7 0.75 32.25 20.39
C ALA A 7 1.78 31.20 19.90
N THR A 8 2.69 30.81 20.78
CA THR A 8 3.71 29.77 20.57
C THR A 8 3.12 28.37 20.46
N ASP A 9 2.11 28.04 21.25
CA ASP A 9 1.40 26.76 21.16
C ASP A 9 0.59 26.66 19.87
N LEU A 10 0.00 27.77 19.44
CA LEU A 10 -0.69 27.89 18.16
C LEU A 10 0.26 27.71 16.98
N GLU A 11 1.44 28.32 17.02
CA GLU A 11 2.45 28.16 15.97
C GLU A 11 3.01 26.73 15.94
N THR A 12 3.27 26.15 17.11
CA THR A 12 3.74 24.76 17.24
C THR A 12 2.67 23.78 16.74
N GLY A 13 1.42 24.00 17.11
CA GLY A 13 0.26 23.25 16.61
C GLY A 13 0.07 23.39 15.09
N ARG A 14 0.29 24.58 14.52
CA ARG A 14 0.25 24.80 13.06
C ARG A 14 1.39 24.08 12.35
N ARG A 15 2.61 24.08 12.87
CA ARG A 15 3.74 23.32 12.30
C ARG A 15 3.51 21.81 12.39
N LEU A 16 2.95 21.33 13.49
CA LEU A 16 2.56 19.92 13.66
C LEU A 16 1.43 19.53 12.71
N ALA A 17 0.39 20.36 12.59
CA ALA A 17 -0.70 20.16 11.65
C ALA A 17 -0.24 20.25 10.20
N ALA A 18 0.71 21.12 9.86
CA ALA A 18 1.33 21.21 8.54
C ALA A 18 2.19 19.97 8.23
N ARG A 19 2.96 19.44 9.19
CA ARG A 19 3.66 18.15 9.04
C ARG A 19 2.68 16.98 8.88
N LYS A 20 1.55 17.01 9.60
CA LYS A 20 0.49 15.98 9.50
C LYS A 20 -0.32 16.12 8.21
N ARG A 21 -0.51 17.34 7.70
CA ARG A 21 -1.12 17.64 6.39
C ARG A 21 -0.17 17.44 5.21
N GLY A 22 1.14 17.51 5.40
CA GLY A 22 2.13 17.04 4.42
C GLY A 22 2.11 15.52 4.24
N ARG A 23 1.55 14.79 5.22
CA ARG A 23 1.15 13.38 5.09
C ARG A 23 -0.27 13.19 4.55
N SER A 24 -1.02 14.27 4.35
CA SER A 24 -2.39 14.22 3.82
C SER A 24 -2.33 14.21 2.30
N VAL A 25 -2.63 13.05 1.73
CA VAL A 25 -2.80 12.83 0.30
C VAL A 25 -1.53 13.21 -0.46
N VAL A 26 -0.42 12.50 -0.17
CA VAL A 26 0.47 12.16 -1.28
C VAL A 26 -0.45 11.42 -2.24
N ARG A 27 -0.88 12.10 -3.30
CA ARG A 27 -1.49 11.47 -4.46
C ARG A 27 -0.39 10.57 -4.93
N ILE A 28 -0.42 9.34 -4.43
CA ILE A 28 0.56 8.31 -4.73
C ILE A 28 0.55 8.31 -6.26
N LEU A 29 1.70 8.57 -6.88
CA LEU A 29 1.75 8.46 -8.34
C LEU A 29 1.12 7.10 -8.69
N PRO A 30 0.34 6.98 -9.77
CA PRO A 30 -0.30 5.71 -10.11
C PRO A 30 0.67 4.51 -10.06
N GLU A 31 1.96 4.77 -10.34
CA GLU A 31 3.12 3.90 -10.07
C GLU A 31 3.17 3.28 -8.67
N ALA A 32 3.14 4.11 -7.64
CA ALA A 32 3.25 3.67 -6.27
C ALA A 32 1.93 3.06 -5.75
N ASP A 33 0.78 3.39 -6.33
CA ASP A 33 -0.50 2.72 -6.02
C ASP A 33 -0.50 1.29 -6.58
N ASP A 34 -0.05 1.12 -7.83
CA ASP A 34 0.06 -0.20 -8.48
C ASP A 34 1.05 -1.09 -7.71
N LEU A 35 2.22 -0.57 -7.30
CA LEU A 35 3.20 -1.31 -6.49
C LEU A 35 2.68 -1.65 -5.09
N VAL A 36 1.90 -0.76 -4.45
CA VAL A 36 1.26 -1.02 -3.16
C VAL A 36 0.22 -2.14 -3.30
N ALA A 37 -0.58 -2.12 -4.36
CA ALA A 37 -1.57 -3.16 -4.63
C ALA A 37 -0.91 -4.53 -4.85
N ILE A 38 0.13 -4.59 -5.70
CA ILE A 38 0.88 -5.82 -5.95
C ILE A 38 1.50 -6.36 -4.65
N ASN A 39 2.13 -5.50 -3.84
CA ASN A 39 2.72 -5.92 -2.56
C ASN A 39 1.69 -6.42 -1.53
N ARG A 40 0.49 -5.85 -1.49
CA ARG A 40 -0.60 -6.34 -0.63
C ARG A 40 -1.02 -7.75 -1.03
N ILE A 41 -1.18 -8.00 -2.33
CA ILE A 41 -1.50 -9.33 -2.86
C ILE A 41 -0.37 -10.32 -2.54
N THR A 42 0.89 -9.94 -2.73
CA THR A 42 2.06 -10.76 -2.34
C THR A 42 1.99 -11.20 -0.88
N LYS A 43 1.63 -10.28 0.03
CA LYS A 43 1.50 -10.58 1.46
C LYS A 43 0.36 -11.57 1.73
N GLN A 44 -0.80 -11.38 1.11
CA GLN A 44 -1.94 -12.27 1.26
C GLN A 44 -1.64 -13.68 0.72
N ILE A 45 -0.97 -13.78 -0.42
CA ILE A 45 -0.51 -15.06 -0.98
C ILE A 45 0.37 -15.80 0.04
N ARG A 46 1.33 -15.12 0.67
CA ARG A 46 2.20 -15.72 1.70
C ARG A 46 1.41 -16.20 2.92
N GLU A 47 0.44 -15.42 3.38
CA GLU A 47 -0.43 -15.79 4.51
C GLU A 47 -1.27 -17.04 4.20
N LEU A 48 -1.80 -17.14 2.97
CA LEU A 48 -2.55 -18.32 2.52
C LEU A 48 -1.65 -19.54 2.37
N LEU A 49 -0.45 -19.38 1.81
CA LEU A 49 0.52 -20.47 1.69
C LEU A 49 1.03 -20.96 3.04
N TRP A 50 1.02 -20.12 4.08
CA TRP A 50 1.30 -20.55 5.45
C TRP A 50 0.27 -21.56 5.99
N ARG A 51 -0.97 -21.51 5.47
CA ARG A 51 -2.08 -22.42 5.82
C ARG A 51 -2.48 -23.30 4.62
N ARG A 52 -1.49 -23.78 3.85
CA ARG A 52 -1.68 -24.52 2.59
C ARG A 52 -2.43 -25.85 2.70
N ASP A 53 -2.55 -26.38 3.91
CA ASP A 53 -3.23 -27.66 4.15
C ASP A 53 -4.76 -27.53 3.96
N ASP A 54 -5.27 -26.29 3.96
CA ASP A 54 -6.65 -25.98 3.62
C ASP A 54 -6.80 -25.80 2.09
N PRO A 55 -7.64 -26.62 1.42
CA PRO A 55 -7.85 -26.53 -0.02
C PRO A 55 -8.48 -25.19 -0.46
N ASP A 56 -9.23 -24.50 0.40
CA ASP A 56 -9.80 -23.20 0.07
C ASP A 56 -8.73 -22.11 0.07
N ASN A 57 -7.73 -22.20 0.95
CA ASN A 57 -6.56 -21.31 0.92
C ASN A 57 -5.77 -21.50 -0.39
N MET A 58 -5.65 -22.74 -0.87
CA MET A 58 -4.99 -23.02 -2.15
C MET A 58 -5.77 -22.49 -3.35
N ARG A 59 -7.11 -22.48 -3.30
CA ARG A 59 -7.95 -21.87 -4.35
C ARG A 59 -7.83 -20.35 -4.34
N ALA A 60 -7.94 -19.74 -3.15
CA ALA A 60 -7.78 -18.30 -2.97
C ALA A 60 -6.38 -17.83 -3.41
N CYS A 61 -5.34 -18.59 -3.07
CA CYS A 61 -3.97 -18.31 -3.48
C CYS A 61 -3.82 -18.30 -5.01
N ARG A 62 -4.39 -19.26 -5.73
CA ARG A 62 -4.33 -19.28 -7.21
C ARG A 62 -5.04 -18.08 -7.84
N ALA A 63 -6.17 -17.66 -7.28
CA ALA A 63 -6.89 -16.47 -7.76
C ALA A 63 -6.03 -15.20 -7.56
N LEU A 64 -5.41 -15.06 -6.39
CA LEU A 64 -4.54 -13.93 -6.08
C LEU A 64 -3.27 -13.89 -6.94
N VAL A 65 -2.65 -15.05 -7.23
CA VAL A 65 -1.49 -15.11 -8.15
C VAL A 65 -1.87 -14.61 -9.55
N ARG A 66 -3.06 -14.96 -10.05
CA ARG A 66 -3.54 -14.46 -11.36
C ARG A 66 -3.76 -12.95 -11.34
N GLU A 67 -4.35 -12.41 -10.27
CA GLU A 67 -4.55 -10.96 -10.15
C GLU A 67 -3.22 -10.22 -9.99
N GLN A 68 -2.26 -10.79 -9.26
CA GLN A 68 -0.90 -10.26 -9.17
C GLN A 68 -0.25 -10.17 -10.55
N ALA A 69 -0.34 -11.23 -11.37
CA ALA A 69 0.17 -11.22 -12.73
C ALA A 69 -0.52 -10.18 -13.60
N ARG A 70 -1.84 -10.00 -13.46
CA ARG A 70 -2.62 -9.00 -14.19
C ARG A 70 -2.16 -7.57 -13.85
N LEU A 71 -1.96 -7.29 -12.56
CA LEU A 71 -1.47 -5.99 -12.10
C LEU A 71 -0.02 -5.75 -12.51
N SER A 72 0.84 -6.76 -12.45
CA SER A 72 2.22 -6.65 -12.91
C SER A 72 2.32 -6.33 -14.40
N LEU A 73 1.46 -6.95 -15.23
CA LEU A 73 1.38 -6.64 -16.66
C LEU A 73 0.83 -5.23 -16.92
N ALA A 74 -0.15 -4.79 -16.13
CA ALA A 74 -0.68 -3.43 -16.23
C ALA A 74 0.39 -2.39 -15.85
N TYR A 75 1.15 -2.65 -14.79
CA TYR A 75 2.29 -1.84 -14.38
C TYR A 75 3.35 -1.78 -15.50
N GLU A 76 3.72 -2.92 -16.07
CA GLU A 76 4.70 -2.98 -17.16
C GLU A 76 4.28 -2.16 -18.38
N ARG A 77 3.00 -2.24 -18.76
CA ARG A 77 2.44 -1.42 -19.84
C ARG A 77 2.48 0.08 -19.56
N ARG A 78 2.34 0.49 -18.29
CA ARG A 78 2.37 1.90 -17.89
C ARG A 78 3.78 2.46 -17.75
N HIS A 79 4.73 1.63 -17.31
CA HIS A 79 6.07 2.08 -16.90
C HIS A 79 7.21 1.56 -17.78
N GLY A 80 6.89 0.74 -18.80
CA GLY A 80 7.87 0.18 -19.74
C GLY A 80 8.85 -0.81 -19.11
N LYS A 81 8.58 -1.26 -17.88
CA LYS A 81 9.42 -2.21 -17.13
C LYS A 81 8.58 -3.03 -16.16
N ALA A 82 8.96 -4.28 -15.96
CA ALA A 82 8.33 -5.14 -14.96
C ALA A 82 8.48 -4.53 -13.54
N PRO A 83 7.46 -4.70 -12.66
CA PRO A 83 7.59 -4.28 -11.27
C PRO A 83 8.68 -5.12 -10.58
N ASN A 84 9.54 -4.47 -9.80
CA ASN A 84 10.56 -5.16 -9.02
C ASN A 84 9.93 -5.79 -7.77
N ILE A 85 9.33 -6.96 -7.95
CA ILE A 85 8.71 -7.73 -6.87
C ILE A 85 9.48 -9.02 -6.63
N LYS A 86 9.68 -9.35 -5.35
CA LYS A 86 10.18 -10.67 -4.98
C LYS A 86 9.08 -11.69 -5.27
N HIS A 87 9.35 -12.61 -6.20
CA HIS A 87 8.49 -13.76 -6.45
C HIS A 87 8.31 -14.54 -5.14
N VAL A 88 7.07 -14.96 -4.86
CA VAL A 88 6.70 -15.78 -3.69
C VAL A 88 6.87 -17.24 -4.03
#